data_AF-A0A428Q9P2-F1
#
_entry.id   AF-A0A428Q9P2-F1
#
_cell.length_a   1.000
_cell.length_b   1.000
_cell.length_c   1.000
_cell.angle_alpha   90.00
_cell.angle_beta   90.00
_cell.angle_gamma   90.00
#
_symmetry.space_group_name_H-M   'P 1'
#
loop_
_entity.id
_entity.type
_entity.pdbx_description
1 polymer ?
#
loop_
_entity_poly.entity_id
_entity_poly.type
_entity_poly.pdbx_seq_one_letter_code
_entity_poly.pdbx_strand_id
1 'polypeptide(L)'
;MPKAAAQRETRAGSSSQTRQGSSSRKGGQQANPVREKRDAGEEEQQEEEKEGRLEPSPVFTGHQMFYLFFLDGIGAMILSGGVNFALAYVMYTTQDTTKNPIRLFQLPNTLAGDAAVTIIIQCILTWFVEMGLVSYDLSNRSVQPIGFIPEPSTPLLRWLFYLPPSKSEEIPEEDEPKSKIGLVLSSIVQQALRGFMLAVLGFLLLWGPSIGILTVFGVRSGGDFLYQDRWVPQAFKGILGGVLGLLTTPPMAAFWLMKAGWEGNNERTEARASRRSRYANAV
;
A
#
# COMPACT_ATOMS: atom_id res chain seq x y z
N MET A 1 16.38 25.48 52.52
CA MET A 1 16.76 24.82 53.79
C MET A 1 16.55 23.31 53.64
N PRO A 2 17.43 22.47 54.23
CA PRO A 2 17.69 21.08 53.81
C PRO A 2 17.10 19.99 54.74
N LYS A 3 17.29 18.72 54.31
CA LYS A 3 17.39 17.42 55.05
C LYS A 3 16.37 16.38 54.54
N ALA A 4 16.76 15.30 53.87
CA ALA A 4 17.68 14.19 54.19
C ALA A 4 17.05 13.09 55.08
N ALA A 5 17.02 11.89 54.48
CA ALA A 5 17.26 10.56 55.03
C ALA A 5 16.36 10.00 56.16
N ALA A 6 15.82 8.79 55.93
CA ALA A 6 15.97 7.68 56.87
C ALA A 6 15.73 6.32 56.18
N GLN A 7 16.80 5.54 56.22
CA GLN A 7 16.99 4.15 55.85
C GLN A 7 16.53 3.27 57.02
N ARG A 8 15.94 2.08 56.75
CA ARG A 8 15.85 1.04 57.78
C ARG A 8 15.98 -0.35 57.17
N GLU A 9 17.19 -0.88 57.28
CA GLU A 9 17.48 -2.32 57.16
C GLU A 9 16.85 -3.08 58.34
N THR A 10 16.47 -4.33 58.09
CA THR A 10 16.53 -5.37 59.13
C THR A 10 16.90 -6.69 58.47
N ARG A 11 18.02 -7.24 58.94
CA ARG A 11 18.63 -8.52 58.59
C ARG A 11 18.65 -9.37 59.85
N ALA A 12 18.21 -10.62 59.75
CA ALA A 12 18.57 -11.79 60.57
C ALA A 12 17.61 -12.91 60.14
N GLY A 13 17.95 -14.17 59.95
CA GLY A 13 19.11 -15.02 60.23
C GLY A 13 18.53 -16.45 60.02
N SER A 14 19.19 -17.40 59.37
CA SER A 14 20.20 -18.30 59.93
C SER A 14 19.74 -19.75 59.72
N SER A 15 20.72 -20.66 59.59
CA SER A 15 20.68 -22.11 59.88
C SER A 15 20.35 -23.12 58.77
N SER A 16 21.39 -23.51 58.05
CA SER A 16 21.99 -24.87 57.99
C SER A 16 21.11 -26.12 58.17
N GLN A 17 21.20 -27.07 57.21
CA GLN A 17 21.76 -28.40 57.48
C GLN A 17 21.97 -29.27 56.23
N THR A 18 23.11 -29.94 56.25
CA THR A 18 23.70 -30.91 55.33
C THR A 18 22.98 -32.27 55.33
N ARG A 19 22.86 -32.95 54.18
CA ARG A 19 22.99 -34.43 54.15
C ARG A 19 23.47 -34.96 52.79
N GLN A 20 24.48 -35.82 52.90
CA GLN A 20 25.15 -36.59 51.87
C GLN A 20 24.22 -37.64 51.22
N GLY A 21 24.50 -37.97 49.96
CA GLY A 21 23.98 -39.15 49.26
C GLY A 21 24.83 -39.44 48.03
N SER A 22 25.71 -40.41 48.15
CA SER A 22 26.70 -40.86 47.17
C SER A 22 26.15 -41.88 46.15
N SER A 23 26.78 -41.88 44.97
CA SER A 23 27.15 -43.06 44.16
C SER A 23 26.29 -43.47 42.94
N SER A 24 26.99 -43.44 41.80
CA SER A 24 26.99 -44.42 40.69
C SER A 24 25.74 -44.60 39.82
N ARG A 25 25.81 -44.08 38.58
CA ARG A 25 25.98 -44.95 37.39
C ARG A 25 26.40 -44.15 36.15
N LYS A 26 27.56 -44.54 35.61
CA LYS A 26 27.97 -44.30 34.23
C LYS A 26 26.88 -44.77 33.27
N GLY A 27 26.43 -43.88 32.40
CA GLY A 27 25.61 -44.18 31.23
C GLY A 27 25.82 -43.04 30.24
N GLY A 28 26.97 -43.04 29.57
CA GLY A 28 27.22 -42.13 28.46
C GLY A 28 26.25 -42.44 27.33
N GLN A 29 25.13 -41.71 27.29
CA GLN A 29 24.44 -41.46 26.04
C GLN A 29 25.35 -40.51 25.26
N GLN A 30 26.13 -41.08 24.34
CA GLN A 30 26.62 -40.33 23.20
C GLN A 30 25.39 -39.70 22.54
N ALA A 31 25.26 -38.37 22.68
CA ALA A 31 24.41 -37.59 21.83
C ALA A 31 24.75 -37.99 20.40
N ASN A 32 23.77 -38.57 19.70
CA ASN A 32 23.96 -39.07 18.36
C ASN A 32 24.17 -37.83 17.47
N PRO A 33 25.38 -37.58 16.94
CA PRO A 33 25.70 -36.34 16.23
C PRO A 33 24.92 -36.20 14.92
N VAL A 34 24.20 -37.26 14.51
CA VAL A 34 23.30 -37.29 13.35
C VAL A 34 21.91 -36.73 13.67
N ARG A 35 21.49 -36.73 14.94
CA ARG A 35 20.20 -36.17 15.37
C ARG A 35 20.34 -34.68 15.65
N GLU A 36 21.42 -34.29 16.33
CA GLU A 36 21.75 -32.89 16.60
C GLU A 36 22.02 -32.10 15.31
N LYS A 37 22.61 -32.72 14.27
CA LYS A 37 22.75 -32.11 12.92
C LYS A 37 21.45 -32.02 12.13
N ARG A 38 20.44 -32.87 12.42
CA ARG A 38 19.11 -32.76 11.80
C ARG A 38 18.31 -31.64 12.45
N ASP A 39 18.33 -31.58 13.77
CA ASP A 39 17.63 -30.55 14.53
C ASP A 39 18.28 -29.16 14.29
N ALA A 40 19.62 -29.07 14.26
CA ALA A 40 20.33 -27.83 13.89
C ALA A 40 20.14 -27.43 12.42
N GLY A 41 20.02 -28.39 11.51
CA GLY A 41 19.73 -28.13 10.10
C GLY A 41 18.28 -27.69 9.86
N GLU A 42 17.34 -28.13 10.70
CA GLU A 42 15.94 -27.69 10.69
C GLU A 42 15.79 -26.31 11.37
N GLU A 43 16.58 -25.99 12.40
CA GLU A 43 16.60 -24.68 13.04
C GLU A 43 17.31 -23.61 12.20
N GLU A 44 18.46 -23.91 11.58
CA GLU A 44 19.13 -23.01 10.62
C GLU A 44 18.28 -22.79 9.35
N GLN A 45 17.54 -23.81 8.88
CA GLN A 45 16.61 -23.66 7.75
C GLN A 45 15.33 -22.89 8.13
N GLN A 46 14.86 -22.99 9.38
CA GLN A 46 13.77 -22.15 9.89
C GLN A 46 14.21 -20.70 10.15
N GLU A 47 15.50 -20.46 10.43
CA GLU A 47 16.06 -19.11 10.55
C GLU A 47 16.36 -18.48 9.18
N GLU A 48 16.83 -19.24 8.17
CA GLU A 48 16.91 -18.76 6.77
C GLU A 48 15.52 -18.51 6.15
N GLU A 49 14.48 -19.30 6.49
CA GLU A 49 13.10 -19.03 6.06
C GLU A 49 12.50 -17.74 6.69
N LYS A 50 13.07 -17.26 7.81
CA LYS A 50 12.68 -15.99 8.45
C LYS A 50 13.33 -14.76 7.83
N GLU A 51 14.21 -14.91 6.84
CA GLU A 51 14.78 -13.78 6.10
C GLU A 51 13.89 -13.31 4.93
N GLY A 52 12.79 -14.03 4.65
CA GLY A 52 11.80 -13.68 3.63
C GLY A 52 10.71 -12.68 4.06
N ARG A 53 10.07 -12.10 3.04
CA ARG A 53 8.84 -11.28 3.12
C ARG A 53 7.75 -11.94 3.98
N LEU A 54 6.92 -11.15 4.67
CA LEU A 54 5.82 -11.69 5.49
C LEU A 54 4.89 -12.61 4.69
N GLU A 55 4.42 -13.66 5.35
CA GLU A 55 3.52 -14.62 4.74
C GLU A 55 2.20 -13.95 4.26
N PRO A 56 1.70 -14.30 3.06
CA PRO A 56 0.38 -13.87 2.63
C PRO A 56 -0.69 -14.31 3.62
N SER A 57 -1.52 -13.37 4.06
CA SER A 57 -2.50 -13.65 5.10
C SER A 57 -3.70 -14.44 4.58
N PRO A 58 -4.18 -15.48 5.28
CA PRO A 58 -5.33 -16.29 4.89
C PRO A 58 -6.68 -15.64 5.23
N VAL A 59 -6.68 -14.54 5.98
CA VAL A 59 -7.86 -13.75 6.34
C VAL A 59 -7.49 -12.26 6.41
N PHE A 60 -8.46 -11.37 6.36
CA PHE A 60 -8.19 -9.96 6.65
C PHE A 60 -7.73 -9.80 8.09
N THR A 61 -6.50 -9.32 8.28
CA THR A 61 -5.99 -8.97 9.60
C THR A 61 -6.48 -7.60 10.02
N GLY A 62 -6.65 -7.38 11.32
CA GLY A 62 -6.98 -6.05 11.86
C GLY A 62 -5.94 -4.99 11.46
N HIS A 63 -4.67 -5.39 11.35
CA HIS A 63 -3.60 -4.51 10.90
C HIS A 63 -3.75 -4.08 9.43
N GLN A 64 -4.13 -5.00 8.53
CA GLN A 64 -4.45 -4.67 7.13
C GLN A 64 -5.66 -3.74 7.02
N MET A 65 -6.71 -3.95 7.82
CA MET A 65 -7.87 -3.04 7.81
C MET A 65 -7.49 -1.65 8.32
N PHE A 66 -6.69 -1.57 9.38
CA PHE A 66 -6.19 -0.29 9.88
C PHE A 66 -5.34 0.43 8.84
N TYR A 67 -4.43 -0.28 8.18
CA TYR A 67 -3.61 0.24 7.09
C TYR A 67 -4.49 0.82 5.97
N LEU A 68 -5.39 0.01 5.41
CA LEU A 68 -6.22 0.40 4.27
C LEU A 68 -7.20 1.53 4.59
N PHE A 69 -7.93 1.47 5.71
CA PHE A 69 -9.00 2.44 5.97
C PHE A 69 -8.54 3.67 6.75
N PHE A 70 -7.54 3.52 7.62
CA PHE A 70 -7.08 4.63 8.44
C PHE A 70 -5.90 5.35 7.81
N LEU A 71 -4.83 4.65 7.44
CA LEU A 71 -3.67 5.27 6.82
C LEU A 71 -3.97 5.67 5.37
N ASP A 72 -4.39 4.72 4.54
CA ASP A 72 -4.67 4.99 3.13
C ASP A 72 -6.06 5.60 2.92
N GLY A 73 -6.97 5.49 3.87
CA GLY A 73 -8.28 6.16 3.78
C GLY A 73 -8.22 7.58 4.34
N ILE A 74 -8.30 7.69 5.66
CA ILE A 74 -8.36 8.98 6.36
C ILE A 74 -7.06 9.78 6.21
N GLY A 75 -5.90 9.12 6.32
CA GLY A 75 -4.61 9.78 6.14
C GLY A 75 -4.47 10.37 4.74
N ALA A 76 -4.78 9.59 3.70
CA ALA A 76 -4.77 10.07 2.32
C ALA A 76 -5.80 11.19 2.07
N MET A 77 -6.98 11.12 2.68
CA MET A 77 -7.98 12.19 2.60
C MET A 77 -7.42 13.53 3.11
N ILE A 78 -6.78 13.52 4.29
CA ILE A 78 -6.22 14.72 4.91
C ILE A 78 -5.06 15.26 4.06
N LEU A 79 -4.13 14.39 3.65
CA LEU A 79 -2.97 14.79 2.86
C LEU A 79 -3.37 15.32 1.48
N SER A 80 -4.21 14.58 0.75
CA SER A 80 -4.63 14.97 -0.58
C SER A 80 -5.49 16.24 -0.55
N GLY A 81 -6.38 16.35 0.44
CA GLY A 81 -7.17 17.57 0.62
C GLY A 81 -6.31 18.77 0.97
N GLY A 82 -5.32 18.61 1.84
CA GLY A 82 -4.36 19.68 2.19
C GLY A 82 -3.54 20.15 1.00
N VAL A 83 -2.97 19.23 0.21
CA VAL A 83 -2.17 19.56 -0.98
C VAL A 83 -3.02 20.28 -2.02
N ASN A 84 -4.22 19.77 -2.32
CA ASN A 84 -5.11 20.42 -3.28
C ASN A 84 -5.54 21.81 -2.79
N PHE A 85 -5.90 21.96 -1.52
CA PHE A 85 -6.22 23.26 -0.94
C PHE A 85 -5.06 24.25 -1.11
N ALA A 86 -3.83 23.83 -0.80
CA ALA A 86 -2.64 24.68 -0.91
C ALA A 86 -2.36 25.09 -2.37
N LEU A 87 -2.48 24.16 -3.32
CA LEU A 87 -2.33 24.44 -4.75
C LEU A 87 -3.40 25.43 -5.24
N ALA A 88 -4.67 25.24 -4.87
CA ALA A 88 -5.73 26.20 -5.18
C ALA A 88 -5.47 27.56 -4.55
N TYR A 89 -5.00 27.60 -3.30
CA TYR A 89 -4.72 28.85 -2.61
C TYR A 89 -3.68 29.65 -3.38
N VAL A 90 -2.53 29.05 -3.71
CA VAL A 90 -1.48 29.71 -4.49
C VAL A 90 -2.00 30.12 -5.86
N MET A 91 -2.69 29.23 -6.57
CA MET A 91 -3.16 29.49 -7.93
C MET A 91 -4.16 30.65 -7.99
N TYR A 92 -5.19 30.64 -7.16
CA TYR A 92 -6.26 31.64 -7.25
C TYR A 92 -5.92 32.98 -6.59
N THR A 93 -5.02 33.01 -5.60
CA THR A 93 -4.61 34.26 -4.94
C THR A 93 -3.51 35.02 -5.66
N THR A 94 -2.75 34.36 -6.54
CA THR A 94 -1.68 34.99 -7.32
C THR A 94 -2.12 35.44 -8.71
N GLN A 95 -3.29 34.99 -9.18
CA GLN A 95 -3.84 35.39 -10.47
C GLN A 95 -4.49 36.78 -10.41
N ASP A 96 -4.40 37.52 -11.52
CA ASP A 96 -5.15 38.77 -11.70
C ASP A 96 -6.63 38.45 -12.01
N THR A 97 -7.40 38.28 -10.93
CA THR A 97 -8.83 37.99 -10.97
C THR A 97 -9.69 39.20 -11.37
N THR A 98 -9.11 40.39 -11.47
CA THR A 98 -9.81 41.57 -12.00
C THR A 98 -9.89 41.53 -13.53
N LYS A 99 -8.82 41.06 -14.19
CA LYS A 99 -8.78 40.87 -15.65
C LYS A 99 -9.41 39.55 -16.08
N ASN A 100 -9.18 38.48 -15.32
CA ASN A 100 -9.67 37.13 -15.61
C ASN A 100 -10.38 36.54 -14.39
N PRO A 101 -11.68 36.82 -14.20
CA PRO A 101 -12.39 36.34 -13.03
C PRO A 101 -12.52 34.81 -13.06
N ILE A 102 -12.61 34.22 -11.87
CA ILE A 102 -12.77 32.77 -11.70
C ILE A 102 -14.20 32.39 -12.07
N ARG A 103 -14.33 31.45 -12.99
CA ARG A 103 -15.59 31.04 -13.60
C ARG A 103 -15.80 29.54 -13.43
N LEU A 104 -17.05 29.09 -13.47
CA LEU A 104 -17.33 27.66 -13.36
C LEU A 104 -16.89 26.92 -14.62
N PHE A 105 -17.25 27.41 -15.81
CA PHE A 105 -16.96 26.71 -17.06
C PHE A 105 -15.97 27.46 -17.97
N GLN A 106 -16.08 28.78 -18.09
CA GLN A 106 -15.30 29.54 -19.06
C GLN A 106 -13.81 29.65 -18.72
N LEU A 107 -12.98 29.60 -19.76
CA LEU A 107 -11.55 29.86 -19.71
C LEU A 107 -11.27 31.36 -19.50
N PRO A 108 -10.10 31.75 -18.96
CA PRO A 108 -8.94 30.91 -18.61
C PRO A 108 -9.01 30.27 -17.21
N ASN A 109 -9.78 30.84 -16.27
CA ASN A 109 -9.80 30.40 -14.87
C ASN A 109 -11.06 29.58 -14.56
N THR A 110 -11.11 28.36 -15.12
CA THR A 110 -12.26 27.44 -14.99
C THR A 110 -12.13 26.50 -13.79
N LEU A 111 -13.12 26.50 -12.90
CA LEU A 111 -13.19 25.53 -11.79
C LEU A 111 -13.50 24.12 -12.29
N ALA A 112 -14.37 23.99 -13.30
CA ALA A 112 -14.75 22.68 -13.82
C ALA A 112 -13.59 21.97 -14.52
N GLY A 113 -12.77 22.74 -15.26
CA GLY A 113 -11.55 22.22 -15.87
C GLY A 113 -10.50 21.85 -14.83
N ASP A 114 -10.25 22.69 -13.83
CA ASP A 114 -9.29 22.37 -12.75
C ASP A 114 -9.72 21.11 -11.98
N ALA A 115 -11.01 20.95 -11.68
CA ALA A 115 -11.55 19.74 -11.06
C ALA A 115 -11.32 18.48 -11.90
N ALA A 116 -11.60 18.54 -13.21
CA ALA A 116 -11.40 17.42 -14.12
C ALA A 116 -9.92 17.00 -14.19
N VAL A 117 -9.03 17.98 -14.34
CA VAL A 117 -7.57 17.75 -14.40
C VAL A 117 -7.07 17.20 -13.06
N THR A 118 -7.55 17.73 -11.94
CA THR A 118 -7.21 17.25 -10.59
C THR A 118 -7.54 15.77 -10.44
N ILE A 119 -8.75 15.35 -10.83
CA ILE A 119 -9.16 13.95 -10.72
C ILE A 119 -8.22 13.03 -11.51
N ILE A 120 -7.91 13.40 -12.76
CA ILE A 120 -7.07 12.61 -13.65
C ILE A 120 -5.63 12.53 -13.12
N ILE A 121 -5.00 13.69 -12.87
CA ILE A 121 -3.60 13.74 -12.46
C ILE A 121 -3.43 13.10 -11.08
N GLN A 122 -4.32 13.40 -10.13
CA GLN A 122 -4.23 12.84 -8.78
C GLN A 122 -4.30 11.31 -8.82
N CYS A 123 -5.26 10.72 -9.52
CA CYS A 123 -5.37 9.26 -9.56
C CYS A 123 -4.15 8.58 -10.20
N ILE A 124 -3.58 9.18 -11.25
CA ILE A 124 -2.35 8.66 -11.87
C ILE A 124 -1.19 8.77 -10.90
N LEU A 125 -0.97 9.92 -10.27
CA LEU A 125 0.13 10.11 -9.33
C LEU A 125 -0.02 9.24 -8.09
N THR A 126 -1.21 9.19 -7.51
CA THR A 126 -1.52 8.33 -6.35
C THR A 126 -1.24 6.87 -6.67
N TRP A 127 -1.57 6.39 -7.87
CA TRP A 127 -1.22 5.01 -8.26
C TRP A 127 0.27 4.69 -8.13
N PHE A 128 1.14 5.60 -8.58
CA PHE A 128 2.60 5.44 -8.46
C PHE A 128 3.09 5.59 -7.02
N VAL A 129 2.50 6.50 -6.25
CA VAL A 129 2.83 6.68 -4.83
C VAL A 129 2.50 5.41 -4.06
N GLU A 130 1.30 4.84 -4.25
CA GLU A 130 0.88 3.60 -3.61
C GLU A 130 1.72 2.41 -4.01
N MET A 131 2.11 2.32 -5.29
CA MET A 131 3.05 1.31 -5.74
C MET A 131 4.36 1.36 -4.94
N GLY A 132 4.89 2.56 -4.69
CA GLY A 132 6.12 2.76 -3.91
C GLY A 132 5.93 2.48 -2.42
N LEU A 133 4.89 3.06 -1.80
CA LEU A 133 4.61 2.94 -0.37
C LEU A 133 4.33 1.50 0.03
N VAL A 134 3.41 0.83 -0.66
CA VAL A 134 3.07 -0.57 -0.36
C VAL A 134 4.28 -1.48 -0.58
N SER A 135 5.07 -1.25 -1.63
CA SER A 135 6.31 -2.03 -1.85
C SER A 135 7.33 -1.84 -0.72
N TYR A 136 7.46 -0.62 -0.21
CA TYR A 136 8.33 -0.30 0.93
C TYR A 136 7.82 -0.91 2.24
N ASP A 137 6.50 -0.85 2.50
CA ASP A 137 5.92 -1.42 3.70
C ASP A 137 5.97 -2.96 3.71
N LEU A 138 5.85 -3.57 2.53
CA LEU A 138 6.03 -4.99 2.33
C LEU A 138 7.50 -5.41 2.52
N SER A 139 8.46 -4.63 2.04
CA SER A 139 9.89 -4.95 2.18
C SER A 139 10.37 -4.81 3.63
N ASN A 140 9.83 -3.85 4.37
CA ASN A 140 10.12 -3.67 5.80
C ASN A 140 9.27 -4.56 6.73
N ARG A 141 8.45 -5.47 6.18
CA ARG A 141 7.58 -6.36 6.97
C ARG A 141 6.61 -5.60 7.88
N SER A 142 6.23 -4.39 7.49
CA SER A 142 5.24 -3.57 8.20
C SER A 142 3.84 -4.12 7.97
N VAL A 143 3.55 -4.58 6.74
CA VAL A 143 2.22 -5.06 6.34
C VAL A 143 2.29 -6.44 5.70
N GLN A 144 1.29 -7.27 5.98
CA GLN A 144 1.13 -8.59 5.35
C GLN A 144 0.47 -8.49 3.97
N PRO A 145 0.94 -9.22 2.96
CA PRO A 145 0.21 -9.37 1.69
C PRO A 145 -1.17 -10.01 1.89
N ILE A 146 -2.11 -9.73 0.99
CA ILE A 146 -3.44 -10.36 1.00
C ILE A 146 -3.38 -11.66 0.20
N GLY A 147 -3.46 -12.81 0.89
CA GLY A 147 -3.26 -14.13 0.27
C GLY A 147 -4.54 -14.96 0.08
N PHE A 148 -5.67 -14.54 0.65
CA PHE A 148 -6.90 -15.32 0.67
C PHE A 148 -7.77 -15.15 -0.59
N ILE A 149 -7.54 -14.10 -1.37
CA ILE A 149 -8.28 -13.84 -2.61
C ILE A 149 -7.65 -14.69 -3.72
N PRO A 150 -8.43 -15.52 -4.44
CA PRO A 150 -7.89 -16.33 -5.54
C PRO A 150 -7.46 -15.45 -6.72
N GLU A 151 -6.48 -15.95 -7.47
CA GLU A 151 -6.02 -15.30 -8.69
C GLU A 151 -7.17 -15.23 -9.73
N PRO A 152 -7.41 -14.08 -10.37
CA PRO A 152 -8.48 -13.96 -11.35
C PRO A 152 -8.21 -14.81 -12.60
N SER A 153 -9.25 -15.46 -13.12
CA SER A 153 -9.16 -16.29 -14.33
C SER A 153 -9.41 -15.50 -15.63
N THR A 154 -10.09 -14.35 -15.55
CA THR A 154 -10.51 -13.59 -16.75
C THR A 154 -9.36 -12.77 -17.36
N PRO A 155 -9.17 -12.75 -18.70
CA PRO A 155 -8.03 -12.07 -19.34
C PRO A 155 -7.89 -10.59 -19.00
N LEU A 156 -9.00 -9.83 -18.94
CA LEU A 156 -8.98 -8.40 -18.61
C LEU A 156 -8.48 -8.15 -17.19
N LEU A 157 -8.90 -8.98 -16.24
CA LEU A 157 -8.52 -8.83 -14.85
C LEU A 157 -7.08 -9.30 -14.64
N ARG A 158 -6.64 -10.36 -15.33
CA ARG A 158 -5.22 -10.77 -15.37
C ARG A 158 -4.33 -9.68 -15.92
N TRP A 159 -4.73 -9.05 -17.03
CA TRP A 159 -4.04 -7.87 -17.57
C TRP A 159 -3.98 -6.75 -16.52
N LEU A 160 -5.12 -6.39 -15.91
CA LEU A 160 -5.19 -5.34 -14.90
C LEU A 160 -4.18 -5.58 -13.76
N PHE A 161 -4.03 -6.83 -13.32
CA PHE A 161 -3.19 -7.22 -12.19
C PHE A 161 -1.74 -7.61 -12.53
N TYR A 162 -1.29 -7.44 -13.78
CA TYR A 162 0.04 -7.88 -14.25
C TYR A 162 0.28 -9.40 -14.16
N LEU A 163 -0.78 -10.20 -14.31
CA LEU A 163 -0.67 -11.66 -14.29
C LEU A 163 -0.44 -12.19 -15.70
N PRO A 164 0.44 -13.20 -15.89
CA PRO A 164 0.68 -13.79 -17.21
C PRO A 164 -0.62 -14.39 -17.78
N PRO A 165 -0.78 -14.50 -19.11
CA PRO A 165 -1.90 -15.23 -19.71
C PRO A 165 -2.03 -16.63 -19.11
N SER A 166 -3.26 -17.13 -18.98
CA SER A 166 -3.47 -18.50 -18.46
C SER A 166 -2.74 -19.52 -19.33
N LYS A 167 -2.21 -20.60 -18.73
CA LYS A 167 -1.39 -21.66 -19.38
C LYS A 167 -1.99 -22.31 -20.65
N SER A 168 -3.22 -21.97 -21.02
CA SER A 168 -3.97 -22.43 -22.19
C SER A 168 -3.89 -21.51 -23.42
N GLU A 169 -3.29 -20.32 -23.31
CA GLU A 169 -3.01 -19.46 -24.47
C GLU A 169 -1.52 -19.56 -24.80
N GLU A 170 -1.21 -20.29 -25.87
CA GLU A 170 0.12 -20.30 -26.49
C GLU A 170 0.50 -18.86 -26.84
N ILE A 171 1.63 -18.41 -26.28
CA ILE A 171 2.18 -17.08 -26.52
C ILE A 171 2.70 -17.06 -27.96
N PRO A 172 2.22 -16.16 -28.86
CA PRO A 172 2.95 -15.89 -30.09
C PRO A 172 4.32 -15.36 -29.71
N GLU A 173 5.39 -15.99 -30.18
CA GLU A 173 6.75 -15.47 -30.06
C GLU A 173 6.78 -14.04 -30.63
N GLU A 174 6.73 -13.02 -29.78
CA GLU A 174 7.03 -11.65 -30.18
C GLU A 174 8.55 -11.53 -30.33
N ASP A 175 9.01 -11.87 -31.53
CA ASP A 175 10.23 -11.36 -32.14
C ASP A 175 10.19 -9.82 -32.11
N GLU A 176 11.13 -9.21 -31.37
CA GLU A 176 11.83 -7.95 -31.68
C GLU A 176 12.56 -7.46 -30.41
N PRO A 177 13.86 -7.13 -30.46
CA PRO A 177 14.59 -6.59 -29.32
C PRO A 177 14.11 -5.16 -29.01
N LYS A 178 13.00 -5.02 -28.28
CA LYS A 178 12.52 -3.72 -27.78
C LYS A 178 13.63 -3.07 -26.96
N SER A 179 13.99 -1.84 -27.33
CA SER A 179 15.01 -1.07 -26.62
C SER A 179 14.65 -0.98 -25.12
N LYS A 180 15.67 -1.00 -24.24
CA LYS A 180 15.47 -0.92 -22.77
C LYS A 180 14.57 0.27 -22.37
N ILE A 181 14.69 1.39 -23.09
CA ILE A 181 13.88 2.59 -22.90
C ILE A 181 12.41 2.34 -23.29
N GLY A 182 12.16 1.68 -24.43
CA GLY A 182 10.81 1.34 -24.88
C GLY A 182 10.08 0.42 -23.89
N LEU A 183 10.79 -0.54 -23.28
CA LEU A 183 10.23 -1.43 -22.25
C LEU A 183 9.85 -0.67 -20.97
N VAL A 184 10.71 0.24 -20.51
CA VAL A 184 10.43 1.08 -19.33
C VAL A 184 9.25 2.00 -19.58
N LEU A 185 9.23 2.69 -20.73
CA LEU A 185 8.12 3.58 -21.10
C LEU A 185 6.80 2.82 -21.21
N SER A 186 6.79 1.65 -21.85
CA SER A 186 5.60 0.79 -21.92
C SER A 186 5.10 0.43 -20.51
N SER A 187 6.00 0.09 -19.60
CA SER A 187 5.66 -0.23 -18.21
C SER A 187 5.05 0.98 -17.49
N ILE A 188 5.61 2.17 -17.65
CA ILE A 188 5.08 3.41 -17.07
C ILE A 188 3.69 3.73 -17.63
N VAL A 189 3.51 3.63 -18.94
CA VAL A 189 2.21 3.87 -19.58
C VAL A 189 1.17 2.88 -19.08
N GLN A 190 1.53 1.61 -18.93
CA GLN A 190 0.66 0.58 -18.36
C GLN A 190 0.25 0.93 -16.92
N GLN A 191 1.19 1.38 -16.08
CA GLN A 191 0.87 1.81 -14.71
C GLN A 191 -0.06 3.04 -14.72
N ALA A 192 0.25 4.04 -15.54
CA ALA A 192 -0.55 5.25 -15.68
C ALA A 192 -1.98 4.95 -16.15
N LEU A 193 -2.15 3.98 -17.06
CA LEU A 193 -3.47 3.56 -17.54
C LEU A 193 -4.35 2.97 -16.42
N ARG A 194 -3.76 2.25 -15.47
CA ARG A 194 -4.49 1.67 -14.32
C ARG A 194 -4.91 2.75 -13.33
N GLY A 195 -4.02 3.70 -13.04
CA GLY A 195 -4.38 4.92 -12.30
C GLY A 195 -5.48 5.72 -13.02
N PHE A 196 -5.39 5.82 -14.35
CA PHE A 196 -6.40 6.48 -15.17
C PHE A 196 -7.76 5.78 -15.15
N MET A 197 -7.81 4.44 -15.08
CA MET A 197 -9.07 3.73 -14.93
C MET A 197 -9.81 4.18 -13.66
N LEU A 198 -9.12 4.24 -12.52
CA LEU A 198 -9.72 4.78 -11.29
C LEU A 198 -10.07 6.27 -11.42
N ALA A 199 -9.31 7.03 -12.20
CA ALA A 199 -9.66 8.42 -12.52
C ALA A 199 -10.99 8.53 -13.26
N VAL A 200 -11.27 7.64 -14.21
CA VAL A 200 -12.55 7.63 -14.95
C VAL A 200 -13.71 7.36 -13.99
N LEU A 201 -13.57 6.39 -13.09
CA LEU A 201 -14.60 6.15 -12.06
C LEU A 201 -14.78 7.36 -11.13
N GLY A 202 -13.68 7.94 -10.66
CA GLY A 202 -13.69 9.14 -9.82
C GLY A 202 -14.30 10.34 -10.55
N PHE A 203 -14.06 10.49 -11.85
CA PHE A 203 -14.62 11.56 -12.66
C PHE A 203 -16.13 11.43 -12.78
N LEU A 204 -16.62 10.25 -13.17
CA LEU A 204 -18.06 10.00 -13.29
C LEU A 204 -18.80 10.19 -11.95
N LEU A 205 -18.15 9.79 -10.84
CA LEU A 205 -18.75 9.86 -9.52
C LEU A 205 -18.71 11.27 -8.92
N LEU A 206 -17.56 11.95 -9.00
CA LEU A 206 -17.31 13.18 -8.23
C LEU A 206 -17.45 14.44 -9.06
N TRP A 207 -17.15 14.43 -10.36
CA TRP A 207 -17.13 15.66 -11.16
C TRP A 207 -18.52 16.30 -11.25
N GLY A 208 -19.54 15.53 -11.65
CA GLY A 208 -20.91 16.05 -11.78
C GLY A 208 -21.47 16.66 -10.49
N PRO A 209 -21.46 15.92 -9.36
CA PRO A 209 -21.86 16.46 -8.06
C PRO A 209 -21.05 17.68 -7.62
N SER A 210 -19.74 17.68 -7.88
CA SER A 210 -18.85 18.81 -7.60
C SER A 210 -19.29 20.08 -8.33
N ILE A 211 -19.58 19.97 -9.63
CA ILE A 211 -20.09 21.10 -10.42
C ILE A 211 -21.45 21.54 -9.89
N GLY A 212 -22.35 20.60 -9.58
CA GLY A 212 -23.67 20.89 -9.01
C GLY A 212 -23.58 21.70 -7.72
N ILE A 213 -22.71 21.28 -6.77
CA ILE A 213 -22.48 21.99 -5.51
C ILE A 213 -21.92 23.41 -5.77
N LEU A 214 -20.97 23.56 -6.69
CA LEU A 214 -20.41 24.86 -7.03
C LEU A 214 -21.48 25.86 -7.51
N THR A 215 -22.48 25.42 -8.28
CA THR A 215 -23.57 26.29 -8.72
C THR A 215 -24.37 26.93 -7.58
N VAL A 216 -24.37 26.33 -6.38
CA VAL A 216 -25.04 26.88 -5.18
C VAL A 216 -24.27 28.05 -4.59
N PHE A 217 -22.94 28.04 -4.68
CA PHE A 217 -22.07 29.06 -4.09
C PHE A 217 -21.64 30.16 -5.06
N GLY A 218 -21.80 29.93 -6.36
CA GLY A 218 -21.42 30.89 -7.39
C GLY A 218 -22.46 31.99 -7.63
N VAL A 219 -21.99 33.17 -8.04
CA VAL A 219 -22.87 34.27 -8.46
C VAL A 219 -23.11 34.17 -9.96
N ARG A 220 -24.37 34.01 -10.37
CA ARG A 220 -24.73 33.88 -11.78
C ARG A 220 -24.50 35.19 -12.53
N SER A 221 -23.71 35.14 -13.61
CA SER A 221 -23.44 36.29 -14.48
C SER A 221 -23.15 35.83 -15.91
N GLY A 222 -23.83 36.43 -16.89
CA GLY A 222 -23.55 36.20 -18.32
C GLY A 222 -23.65 34.73 -18.78
N GLY A 223 -24.47 33.92 -18.13
CA GLY A 223 -24.62 32.49 -18.45
C GLY A 223 -23.63 31.55 -17.74
N ASP A 224 -22.76 32.06 -16.88
CA ASP A 224 -21.81 31.30 -16.06
C ASP A 224 -21.95 31.68 -14.58
N PHE A 225 -21.15 31.06 -13.72
CA PHE A 225 -21.05 31.35 -12.30
C PHE A 225 -19.67 31.92 -11.98
N LEU A 226 -19.66 33.05 -11.28
CA LEU A 226 -18.45 33.74 -10.84
C LEU A 226 -18.16 33.43 -9.37
N TYR A 227 -16.87 33.36 -9.04
CA TYR A 227 -16.39 33.10 -7.68
C TYR A 227 -15.36 34.15 -7.27
N GLN A 228 -15.31 34.40 -5.96
CA GLN A 228 -14.23 35.17 -5.35
C GLN A 228 -12.94 34.35 -5.36
N ASP A 229 -11.81 35.05 -5.32
CA ASP A 229 -10.47 34.48 -5.29
C ASP A 229 -10.15 33.73 -3.99
N ARG A 230 -10.98 33.88 -2.95
CA ARG A 230 -10.76 33.27 -1.63
C ARG A 230 -11.91 32.41 -1.15
N TRP A 231 -11.51 31.42 -0.38
CA TRP A 231 -12.27 30.42 0.35
C TRP A 231 -13.02 29.41 -0.51
N VAL A 232 -13.92 29.84 -1.39
CA VAL A 232 -14.79 28.88 -2.12
C VAL A 232 -13.98 27.98 -3.05
N PRO A 233 -13.13 28.50 -3.97
CA PRO A 233 -12.33 27.65 -4.83
C PRO A 233 -11.34 26.74 -4.07
N GLN A 234 -10.74 27.26 -2.99
CA GLN A 234 -9.77 26.51 -2.19
C GLN A 234 -10.42 25.40 -1.39
N ALA A 235 -11.51 25.69 -0.68
CA ALA A 235 -12.27 24.71 0.06
C ALA A 235 -12.82 23.64 -0.89
N PHE A 236 -13.34 24.05 -2.04
CA PHE A 236 -13.78 23.14 -3.09
C PHE A 236 -12.67 22.17 -3.50
N LYS A 237 -11.48 22.69 -3.86
CA LYS A 237 -10.38 21.82 -4.30
C LYS A 237 -9.90 20.91 -3.19
N GLY A 238 -9.81 21.42 -1.96
CA GLY A 238 -9.42 20.63 -0.80
C GLY A 238 -10.39 19.49 -0.50
N ILE A 239 -11.70 19.76 -0.53
CA ILE A 239 -12.72 18.73 -0.31
C ILE A 239 -12.71 17.71 -1.45
N LEU A 240 -12.67 18.17 -2.71
CA LEU A 240 -12.61 17.26 -3.86
C LEU A 240 -11.37 16.36 -3.79
N GLY A 241 -10.19 16.93 -3.56
CA GLY A 241 -8.94 16.18 -3.45
C GLY A 241 -8.96 15.18 -2.30
N GLY A 242 -9.47 15.59 -1.14
CA GLY A 242 -9.60 14.73 0.04
C GLY A 242 -10.59 13.59 -0.17
N VAL A 243 -11.82 13.87 -0.64
CA VAL A 243 -12.82 12.84 -0.93
C VAL A 243 -12.32 11.89 -2.01
N LEU A 244 -11.66 12.39 -3.05
CA LEU A 244 -11.05 11.54 -4.07
C LEU A 244 -9.99 10.63 -3.43
N GLY A 245 -9.08 11.18 -2.61
CA GLY A 245 -8.07 10.39 -1.90
C GLY A 245 -8.68 9.32 -0.99
N LEU A 246 -9.75 9.64 -0.25
CA LEU A 246 -10.46 8.67 0.58
C LEU A 246 -11.00 7.50 -0.24
N LEU A 247 -11.49 7.77 -1.45
CA LEU A 247 -12.15 6.77 -2.28
C LEU A 247 -11.18 5.98 -3.16
N THR A 248 -10.04 6.55 -3.56
CA THR A 248 -9.14 5.92 -4.53
C THR A 248 -7.96 5.21 -3.89
N THR A 249 -7.42 5.75 -2.80
CA THR A 249 -6.17 5.26 -2.22
C THR A 249 -6.31 3.88 -1.57
N PRO A 250 -7.36 3.59 -0.76
CA PRO A 250 -7.54 2.25 -0.19
C PRO A 250 -7.70 1.14 -1.25
N PRO A 251 -8.49 1.32 -2.33
CA PRO A 251 -8.53 0.35 -3.43
C PRO A 251 -7.18 0.15 -4.13
N MET A 252 -6.39 1.21 -4.32
CA MET A 252 -5.05 1.12 -4.92
C MET A 252 -4.08 0.36 -4.01
N ALA A 253 -4.06 0.64 -2.72
CA ALA A 253 -3.26 -0.09 -1.75
C ALA A 253 -3.67 -1.57 -1.67
N ALA A 254 -4.98 -1.85 -1.63
CA ALA A 254 -5.51 -3.21 -1.66
C ALA A 254 -5.09 -3.95 -2.94
N PHE A 255 -5.12 -3.29 -4.11
CA PHE A 255 -4.63 -3.86 -5.36
C PHE A 255 -3.18 -4.34 -5.23
N TRP A 256 -2.28 -3.51 -4.70
CA TRP A 256 -0.88 -3.86 -4.54
C TRP A 256 -0.66 -4.97 -3.52
N LEU A 257 -1.39 -4.95 -2.40
CA LEU A 257 -1.34 -6.02 -1.40
C LEU A 257 -1.84 -7.37 -1.93
N MET A 258 -2.89 -7.37 -2.76
CA MET A 258 -3.41 -8.58 -3.41
C MET A 258 -2.43 -9.14 -4.43
N LYS A 259 -1.96 -8.30 -5.37
CA LYS A 259 -0.98 -8.70 -6.38
C LYS A 259 0.20 -9.40 -5.73
N ALA A 260 0.69 -8.79 -4.67
CA ALA A 260 1.92 -9.23 -4.05
C ALA A 260 1.69 -10.41 -3.08
N GLY A 261 0.45 -10.69 -2.69
CA GLY A 261 0.04 -11.96 -2.07
C GLY A 261 -0.03 -13.12 -3.06
N TRP A 262 -0.46 -12.88 -4.30
CA TRP A 262 -0.42 -13.89 -5.36
C TRP A 262 1.02 -14.28 -5.74
N GLU A 263 1.91 -13.30 -5.88
CA GLU A 263 3.34 -13.53 -6.12
C GLU A 263 3.94 -14.42 -5.02
N GLY A 264 3.68 -14.08 -3.75
CA GLY A 264 4.17 -14.89 -2.62
C GLY A 264 3.58 -16.31 -2.58
N ASN A 265 2.32 -16.50 -2.97
CA ASN A 265 1.71 -17.84 -3.04
C ASN A 265 2.29 -18.70 -4.17
N ASN A 266 2.64 -18.09 -5.31
CA ASN A 266 3.25 -18.79 -6.45
C ASN A 266 4.67 -19.27 -6.11
N GLU A 267 5.51 -18.38 -5.57
CA GLU A 267 6.87 -18.70 -5.12
C GLU A 267 6.87 -19.89 -4.13
N ARG A 268 5.92 -19.90 -3.18
CA ARG A 268 5.74 -21.00 -2.22
C ARG A 268 5.38 -22.33 -2.90
N THR A 269 4.46 -22.27 -3.87
CA THR A 269 3.99 -23.47 -4.57
C THR A 269 5.12 -24.10 -5.39
N GLU A 270 5.92 -23.26 -6.05
CA GLU A 270 7.11 -23.68 -6.80
C GLU A 270 8.19 -24.25 -5.89
N ALA A 271 8.48 -23.59 -4.75
CA ALA A 271 9.43 -24.09 -3.76
C ALA A 271 9.02 -25.47 -3.21
N ARG A 272 7.73 -25.66 -2.91
CA ARG A 272 7.17 -26.95 -2.47
C ARG A 272 7.28 -28.03 -3.54
N ALA A 273 7.01 -27.71 -4.80
CA ALA A 273 7.15 -28.64 -5.92
C ALA A 273 8.63 -29.05 -6.13
N SER A 274 9.56 -28.10 -6.06
CA SER A 274 11.01 -28.35 -6.13
C SER A 274 11.49 -29.26 -4.99
N ARG A 275 11.04 -29.02 -3.75
CA ARG A 275 11.35 -29.89 -2.61
C ARG A 275 10.82 -31.31 -2.83
N ARG A 276 9.56 -31.46 -3.26
CA ARG A 276 8.96 -32.78 -3.55
C ARG A 276 9.72 -33.56 -4.63
N SER A 277 10.12 -32.89 -5.71
CA SER A 277 10.91 -33.49 -6.78
C SER A 277 12.28 -33.98 -6.29
N ARG A 278 12.96 -33.18 -5.44
CA ARG A 278 14.23 -33.58 -4.83
C ARG A 278 14.12 -34.85 -3.97
N TYR A 279 13.06 -34.98 -3.17
CA TYR A 279 12.84 -36.19 -2.38
C TYR A 279 12.48 -37.40 -3.25
N ALA A 280 11.71 -37.21 -4.31
CA ALA A 280 11.34 -38.30 -5.23
C ALA A 280 12.55 -38.88 -5.98
N ASN A 281 13.55 -38.06 -6.30
CA ASN A 281 14.78 -38.48 -6.98
C ASN A 281 15.87 -39.05 -6.04
N ALA A 282 15.66 -38.97 -4.73
CA ALA A 282 16.60 -39.46 -3.70
C ALA A 282 16.29 -40.88 -3.21
N VAL A 283 15.23 -41.51 -3.73
CA VAL A 283 14.77 -42.88 -3.45
C VAL A 283 15.03 -43.75 -4.68
#